data_AF-A0AAU7P805-F1
#
_entry.id   AF-A0AAU7P805-F1
#
_cell.length_a   1.000
_cell.length_b   1.000
_cell.length_c   1.000
_cell.angle_alpha   90.00
_cell.angle_beta   90.00
_cell.angle_gamma   90.00
#
_symmetry.space_group_name_H-M   'P 1'
#
loop_
_entity.id
_entity.type
_entity.pdbx_description
1 polymer ?
#
loop_
_entity_poly.entity_id
_entity_poly.type
_entity_poly.pdbx_seq_one_letter_code
_entity_poly.pdbx_strand_id
1 'polypeptide(L)'
;MLITVAFDVKNYVELMESWPVRVGDISLFIECEGRVVKKVCISYSNVGIENAPLIDESFGHPPKININGGAYVTAAIERLMDWQAVISGQQIFDLDFDSHEIRFRAENTAEDGKIAIKSFRGSRGEALNASLDFEQIGRAFLVDSVDKVRVESASHFREGRIAYAAGRHVDAYNNLYLFIETRYCDGKTGNEIQTKILSQAPKFVGSLSDVIARLQGAEKIDQIKSSKHIQKLFEVDTSLYEKIKILVMLRGSLRHHSFKNPHRWNPNKQQEYEAPARFLSLVVGEIVLSESINDIYNPDVLKKFRDISIGAGFETSVRVSTRRLDGKAALVIDLSVPTTVASTRLCLKTLRDSIGLCKEHEQLAATTRIEATANGLELFIAEVGIWAYNPTHSIKAVSEKNSVRCSFEYMKAGVVITGEFNIPIQGGDVDVWFVWNIFLRCFEWIENRDPTTRVVNMKIFLNKLDSPVIRYAVGAQVRF
;
A
#
# COMPACT_ATOMS: atom_id res chain seq x y z
N MET A 1 -24.09 -17.97 -18.10
CA MET A 1 -22.85 -17.54 -18.78
C MET A 1 -22.04 -16.58 -17.91
N LEU A 2 -20.70 -16.61 -18.02
CA LEU A 2 -19.78 -15.65 -17.42
C LEU A 2 -19.37 -14.56 -18.42
N ILE A 3 -19.45 -13.30 -18.00
CA ILE A 3 -18.85 -12.15 -18.70
C ILE A 3 -17.68 -11.63 -17.86
N THR A 4 -16.47 -11.64 -18.40
CA THR A 4 -15.30 -11.02 -17.77
C THR A 4 -14.91 -9.76 -18.54
N VAL A 5 -14.78 -8.64 -17.84
CA VAL A 5 -14.16 -7.42 -18.36
C VAL A 5 -12.78 -7.30 -17.73
N ALA A 6 -11.74 -7.15 -18.55
CA ALA A 6 -10.35 -7.09 -18.12
C ALA A 6 -9.69 -5.81 -18.64
N PHE A 7 -8.97 -5.13 -17.76
CA PHE A 7 -8.27 -3.88 -18.06
C PHE A 7 -6.78 -4.09 -17.88
N ASP A 8 -6.00 -3.69 -18.89
CA ASP A 8 -4.54 -3.80 -18.84
C ASP A 8 -3.96 -2.85 -17.78
N VAL A 9 -2.94 -3.31 -17.07
CA VAL A 9 -2.14 -2.50 -16.15
C VAL A 9 -0.90 -2.01 -16.89
N LYS A 10 -0.83 -0.70 -17.14
CA LYS A 10 0.25 -0.08 -17.93
C LYS A 10 1.56 -0.02 -17.14
N ASN A 11 1.47 0.10 -15.82
CA ASN A 11 2.63 0.18 -14.94
C ASN A 11 3.07 -1.17 -14.34
N TYR A 12 4.29 -1.19 -13.80
CA TYR A 12 4.93 -2.38 -13.24
C TYR A 12 4.49 -2.60 -11.79
N VAL A 13 3.62 -3.57 -11.57
CA VAL A 13 3.21 -3.96 -10.21
C VAL A 13 3.58 -5.41 -9.98
N GLU A 14 4.28 -5.69 -8.88
CA GLU A 14 4.59 -7.06 -8.45
C GLU A 14 3.63 -7.53 -7.37
N LEU A 15 3.18 -8.77 -7.50
CA LEU A 15 2.23 -9.44 -6.63
C LEU A 15 2.71 -10.87 -6.36
N MET A 16 2.64 -11.30 -5.10
CA MET A 16 3.08 -12.65 -4.71
C MET A 16 2.03 -13.73 -4.96
N GLU A 17 0.76 -13.36 -4.88
CA GLU A 17 -0.39 -14.23 -5.14
C GLU A 17 -1.57 -13.40 -5.64
N SER A 18 -2.51 -14.02 -6.35
CA SER A 18 -3.82 -13.43 -6.55
C SER A 18 -4.85 -14.55 -6.53
N TRP A 19 -5.96 -14.32 -5.84
CA TRP A 19 -7.11 -15.20 -5.90
C TRP A 19 -8.40 -14.39 -6.07
N PRO A 20 -9.47 -14.97 -6.64
CA PRO A 20 -10.69 -14.22 -6.91
C PRO A 20 -11.45 -13.85 -5.64
N VAL A 21 -11.74 -12.56 -5.48
CA VAL A 21 -12.60 -12.03 -4.41
C VAL A 21 -14.03 -11.97 -4.94
N ARG A 22 -14.88 -12.91 -4.50
CA ARG A 22 -16.27 -13.03 -4.94
C ARG A 22 -17.24 -12.38 -3.96
N VAL A 23 -18.12 -11.51 -4.48
CA VAL A 23 -19.21 -10.86 -3.76
C VAL A 23 -20.50 -11.07 -4.57
N GLY A 24 -21.34 -12.00 -4.13
CA GLY A 24 -22.53 -12.42 -4.88
C GLY A 24 -22.15 -12.97 -6.27
N ASP A 25 -22.74 -12.37 -7.30
CA ASP A 25 -22.50 -12.76 -8.70
C ASP A 25 -21.27 -12.07 -9.33
N ILE A 26 -20.58 -11.20 -8.59
CA ILE A 26 -19.41 -10.46 -9.07
C ILE A 26 -18.14 -11.08 -8.48
N SER A 27 -17.11 -11.26 -9.30
CA SER A 27 -15.79 -11.72 -8.88
C SER A 27 -14.71 -10.79 -9.40
N LEU A 28 -13.89 -10.23 -8.51
CA LEU A 28 -12.74 -9.39 -8.86
C LEU A 28 -11.44 -10.18 -8.68
N PHE A 29 -10.51 -10.10 -9.63
CA PHE A 29 -9.22 -10.80 -9.56
C PHE A 29 -8.16 -10.13 -10.43
N ILE A 30 -6.90 -10.54 -10.23
CA ILE A 30 -5.76 -10.00 -10.95
C ILE A 30 -5.08 -11.12 -11.75
N GLU A 31 -4.76 -10.83 -13.00
CA GLU A 31 -3.96 -11.73 -13.83
C GLU A 31 -2.50 -11.28 -13.84
N CYS A 32 -1.62 -12.20 -13.47
CA CYS A 32 -0.18 -11.99 -13.42
C CYS A 32 0.54 -12.83 -14.48
N GLU A 33 1.63 -12.28 -15.02
CA GLU A 33 2.65 -13.04 -15.75
C GLU A 33 3.88 -13.17 -14.83
N GLY A 34 4.12 -14.37 -14.30
CA GLY A 34 5.01 -14.53 -13.15
C GLY A 34 4.47 -13.78 -11.94
N ARG A 35 5.28 -12.87 -11.37
CA ARG A 35 4.84 -11.96 -10.28
C ARG A 35 4.31 -10.62 -10.79
N VAL A 36 4.39 -10.35 -12.09
CA VAL A 36 4.05 -9.02 -12.64
C VAL A 36 2.58 -8.98 -13.02
N VAL A 37 1.84 -8.05 -12.43
CA VAL A 37 0.43 -7.81 -12.76
C VAL A 37 0.32 -7.33 -14.22
N LYS A 38 -0.59 -7.94 -14.96
CA LYS A 38 -0.93 -7.56 -16.34
C LYS A 38 -2.33 -7.02 -16.48
N LYS A 39 -3.29 -7.58 -15.74
CA LYS A 39 -4.70 -7.19 -15.85
C LYS A 39 -5.40 -7.15 -14.51
N VAL A 40 -6.32 -6.22 -14.34
CA VAL A 40 -7.35 -6.26 -13.30
C VAL A 40 -8.66 -6.64 -13.97
N CYS A 41 -9.31 -7.67 -13.44
CA CYS A 41 -10.48 -8.30 -14.05
C CYS A 41 -11.67 -8.25 -13.10
N ILE A 42 -12.85 -8.06 -13.67
CA ILE A 42 -14.14 -8.24 -13.02
C ILE A 42 -14.97 -9.21 -13.84
N SER A 43 -15.53 -10.22 -13.18
CA SER A 43 -16.40 -11.21 -13.80
C SER A 43 -17.80 -11.17 -13.20
N TYR A 44 -18.79 -11.26 -14.06
CA TYR A 44 -20.21 -11.36 -13.74
C TYR A 44 -20.65 -12.78 -14.06
N SER A 45 -21.13 -13.49 -13.04
CA SER A 45 -21.72 -14.83 -13.14
C SER A 45 -23.23 -14.77 -13.27
N ASN A 46 -23.85 -15.88 -13.66
CA ASN A 46 -25.30 -15.99 -13.86
C ASN A 46 -25.86 -14.99 -14.89
N VAL A 47 -25.05 -14.58 -15.88
CA VAL A 47 -25.50 -13.69 -16.95
C VAL A 47 -26.29 -14.49 -17.99
N GLY A 48 -27.46 -13.97 -18.37
CA GLY A 48 -28.31 -14.56 -19.41
C GLY A 48 -27.66 -14.53 -20.78
N ILE A 49 -27.88 -15.58 -21.57
CA ILE A 49 -27.21 -15.81 -22.86
C ILE A 49 -27.57 -14.77 -23.92
N GLU A 50 -28.68 -14.05 -23.75
CA GLU A 50 -29.09 -12.91 -24.58
C GLU A 50 -28.07 -11.75 -24.60
N ASN A 51 -27.15 -11.72 -23.62
CA ASN A 51 -26.07 -10.74 -23.56
C ASN A 51 -24.82 -11.16 -24.37
N ALA A 52 -24.79 -12.40 -24.88
CA ALA A 52 -23.69 -12.88 -25.74
C ALA A 52 -23.68 -12.13 -27.08
N PRO A 53 -22.50 -11.97 -27.72
CA PRO A 53 -22.43 -11.39 -29.05
C PRO A 53 -23.22 -12.21 -30.06
N LEU A 54 -24.05 -11.55 -30.86
CA LEU A 54 -24.83 -12.18 -31.92
C LEU A 54 -24.25 -11.81 -33.28
N ILE A 55 -24.07 -12.81 -34.13
CA ILE A 55 -23.74 -12.60 -35.55
C ILE A 55 -25.06 -12.64 -36.32
N ASP A 56 -25.43 -11.52 -36.92
CA ASP A 56 -26.53 -11.42 -37.87
C ASP A 56 -25.99 -11.70 -39.27
N GLU A 57 -26.25 -12.92 -39.77
CA GLU A 57 -25.88 -13.39 -41.12
C GLU A 57 -27.04 -13.21 -42.12
N SER A 58 -27.67 -12.04 -42.12
CA SER A 58 -28.71 -11.73 -43.09
C SER A 58 -28.18 -11.81 -44.53
N PHE A 59 -28.80 -12.66 -45.35
CA PHE A 59 -28.37 -12.97 -46.72
C PHE A 59 -28.31 -11.70 -47.58
N GLY A 60 -27.16 -11.40 -48.18
CA GLY A 60 -26.95 -10.22 -49.03
C GLY A 60 -26.36 -8.99 -48.34
N HIS A 61 -26.09 -9.04 -47.03
CA HIS A 61 -25.39 -7.99 -46.30
C HIS A 61 -24.10 -8.50 -45.65
N PRO A 62 -23.10 -7.63 -45.40
CA PRO A 62 -21.97 -7.98 -44.56
C PRO A 62 -22.48 -8.41 -43.17
N PRO A 63 -21.99 -9.52 -42.60
CA PRO A 63 -22.42 -9.98 -41.29
C PRO A 63 -22.21 -8.88 -40.25
N LYS A 64 -23.25 -8.60 -39.45
CA LYS A 64 -23.19 -7.61 -38.38
C LYS A 64 -23.01 -8.32 -37.04
N ILE A 65 -22.06 -7.84 -36.24
CA ILE A 65 -21.86 -8.32 -34.88
C ILE A 65 -22.52 -7.33 -33.92
N ASN A 66 -23.54 -7.78 -33.18
CA ASN A 66 -24.15 -7.02 -32.10
C ASN A 66 -23.53 -7.44 -30.77
N ILE A 67 -22.95 -6.48 -30.03
CA ILE A 67 -22.32 -6.70 -28.73
C ILE A 67 -23.18 -6.04 -27.64
N ASN A 68 -23.88 -6.84 -26.84
CA ASN A 68 -24.80 -6.35 -25.80
C ASN A 68 -24.13 -6.13 -24.42
N GLY A 69 -22.80 -6.26 -24.33
CA GLY A 69 -22.03 -6.21 -23.07
C GLY A 69 -21.72 -4.81 -22.51
N GLY A 70 -22.13 -3.73 -23.17
CA GLY A 70 -21.71 -2.36 -22.82
C GLY A 70 -22.05 -1.93 -21.39
N ALA A 71 -23.20 -2.33 -20.86
CA ALA A 71 -23.59 -2.02 -19.48
C ALA A 71 -22.65 -2.66 -18.44
N TYR A 72 -22.17 -3.88 -18.70
CA TYR A 72 -21.20 -4.56 -17.83
C TYR A 72 -19.84 -3.88 -17.88
N VAL A 73 -19.45 -3.32 -19.02
CA VAL A 73 -18.23 -2.50 -19.13
C VAL A 73 -18.36 -1.23 -18.31
N THR A 74 -19.47 -0.49 -18.42
CA THR A 74 -19.68 0.73 -17.62
C THR A 74 -19.66 0.42 -16.12
N ALA A 75 -20.37 -0.61 -15.69
CA ALA A 75 -20.36 -1.05 -14.29
C ALA A 75 -18.97 -1.50 -13.83
N ALA A 76 -18.21 -2.16 -14.69
CA ALA A 76 -16.83 -2.57 -14.42
C ALA A 76 -15.90 -1.36 -14.25
N ILE A 77 -16.02 -0.35 -15.12
CA ILE A 77 -15.25 0.89 -15.04
C ILE A 77 -15.55 1.62 -13.73
N GLU A 78 -16.83 1.86 -13.42
CA GLU A 78 -17.23 2.54 -12.18
C GLU A 78 -16.69 1.81 -10.94
N ARG A 79 -16.84 0.48 -10.90
CA ARG A 79 -16.36 -0.33 -9.77
C ARG A 79 -14.85 -0.31 -9.64
N LEU A 80 -14.10 -0.33 -10.75
CA LEU A 80 -12.65 -0.29 -10.71
C LEU A 80 -12.09 1.12 -10.45
N MET A 81 -12.84 2.17 -10.77
CA MET A 81 -12.52 3.54 -10.37
C MET A 81 -12.65 3.71 -8.85
N ASP A 82 -13.71 3.19 -8.24
CA ASP A 82 -13.84 3.12 -6.77
C ASP A 82 -12.67 2.36 -6.15
N TRP A 83 -12.37 1.17 -6.67
CA TRP A 83 -11.24 0.37 -6.21
C TRP A 83 -9.90 1.11 -6.36
N GLN A 84 -9.65 1.77 -7.50
CA GLN A 84 -8.45 2.56 -7.71
C GLN A 84 -8.34 3.72 -6.70
N ALA A 85 -9.45 4.37 -6.34
CA ALA A 85 -9.46 5.43 -5.35
C ALA A 85 -9.05 4.95 -3.96
N VAL A 86 -9.43 3.71 -3.60
CA VAL A 86 -9.05 3.05 -2.35
C VAL A 86 -7.60 2.58 -2.37
N ILE A 87 -7.14 1.91 -3.43
CA ILE A 87 -5.80 1.31 -3.43
C ILE A 87 -4.68 2.33 -3.67
N SER A 88 -4.97 3.48 -4.28
CA SER A 88 -3.96 4.47 -4.70
C SER A 88 -3.09 5.00 -3.55
N GLY A 89 -3.58 4.97 -2.30
CA GLY A 89 -2.75 5.35 -1.14
C GLY A 89 -1.62 4.36 -0.85
N GLN A 90 -1.83 3.07 -1.16
CA GLN A 90 -0.85 2.01 -0.96
C GLN A 90 -0.02 1.76 -2.23
N GLN A 91 -0.69 1.67 -3.37
CA GLN A 91 -0.12 1.22 -4.63
C GLN A 91 -0.87 1.86 -5.81
N ILE A 92 -0.11 2.42 -6.75
CA ILE A 92 -0.71 2.97 -7.98
C ILE A 92 -0.90 1.84 -9.00
N PHE A 93 -2.11 1.72 -9.52
CA PHE A 93 -2.45 0.93 -10.71
C PHE A 93 -2.90 1.90 -11.80
N ASP A 94 -2.19 1.92 -12.92
CA ASP A 94 -2.53 2.65 -14.14
C ASP A 94 -3.31 1.71 -15.07
N LEU A 95 -4.64 1.76 -14.96
CA LEU A 95 -5.54 0.91 -15.73
C LEU A 95 -5.89 1.54 -17.08
N ASP A 96 -5.80 0.75 -18.15
CA ASP A 96 -6.25 1.15 -19.47
C ASP A 96 -7.77 1.03 -19.60
N PHE A 97 -8.53 2.06 -19.23
CA PHE A 97 -9.98 2.07 -19.44
C PHE A 97 -10.36 2.26 -20.92
N ASP A 98 -9.47 2.84 -21.73
CA ASP A 98 -9.70 3.07 -23.16
C ASP A 98 -9.56 1.78 -23.98
N SER A 99 -8.70 0.85 -23.52
CA SER A 99 -8.45 -0.44 -24.17
C SER A 99 -8.79 -1.59 -23.21
N HIS A 100 -10.06 -2.03 -23.21
CA HIS A 100 -10.52 -3.13 -22.36
C HIS A 100 -10.81 -4.40 -23.18
N GLU A 101 -10.61 -5.56 -22.56
CA GLU A 101 -10.92 -6.86 -23.13
C GLU A 101 -12.21 -7.40 -22.49
N ILE A 102 -13.17 -7.83 -23.31
CA ILE A 102 -14.36 -8.56 -22.86
C ILE A 102 -14.22 -10.03 -23.26
N ARG A 103 -14.39 -10.94 -22.29
CA ARG A 103 -14.34 -12.39 -22.49
C ARG A 103 -15.67 -13.01 -22.09
N PHE A 104 -16.18 -13.92 -22.93
CA PHE A 104 -17.39 -14.69 -22.68
C PHE A 104 -17.01 -16.15 -22.44
N ARG A 105 -17.40 -16.71 -21.30
CA ARG A 105 -17.14 -18.12 -20.97
C ARG A 105 -18.44 -18.82 -20.61
N ALA A 106 -18.62 -20.03 -21.14
CA ALA A 106 -19.72 -20.91 -20.77
C ALA A 106 -19.58 -21.36 -19.31
N GLU A 107 -20.68 -21.38 -18.56
CA GLU A 107 -20.70 -21.88 -17.18
C GLU A 107 -20.90 -23.41 -17.15
N ASN A 108 -21.42 -24.00 -18.23
CA ASN A 108 -21.70 -25.43 -18.34
C ASN A 108 -21.52 -25.93 -19.79
N THR A 109 -21.45 -27.26 -19.96
CA THR A 109 -21.23 -27.93 -21.25
C THR A 109 -22.34 -27.70 -22.28
N ALA A 110 -23.55 -27.29 -21.87
CA ALA A 110 -24.64 -26.95 -22.79
C ALA A 110 -24.51 -25.53 -23.39
N GLU A 111 -23.69 -24.66 -22.78
CA GLU A 111 -23.43 -23.29 -23.23
C GLU A 111 -22.20 -23.18 -24.16
N ASP A 112 -21.23 -24.10 -24.04
CA ASP A 112 -19.92 -24.01 -24.73
C ASP A 112 -20.02 -24.04 -26.28
N GLY A 113 -21.06 -24.70 -26.81
CA GLY A 113 -21.33 -24.75 -28.26
C GLY A 113 -22.00 -23.49 -28.86
N LYS A 114 -22.34 -22.49 -28.04
CA LYS A 114 -23.13 -21.30 -28.46
C LYS A 114 -22.33 -19.99 -28.47
N ILE A 115 -21.04 -20.00 -28.12
CA ILE A 115 -20.20 -18.80 -27.99
C ILE A 115 -19.18 -18.75 -29.14
N ALA A 116 -19.45 -17.91 -30.15
CA ALA A 116 -18.69 -17.88 -31.41
C ALA A 116 -17.34 -17.13 -31.33
N ILE A 117 -17.18 -16.17 -30.42
CA ILE A 117 -15.98 -15.30 -30.33
C ILE A 117 -15.51 -15.23 -28.87
N LYS A 118 -14.26 -15.65 -28.61
CA LYS A 118 -13.73 -15.86 -27.25
C LYS A 118 -12.82 -14.74 -26.72
N SER A 119 -12.15 -13.94 -27.56
CA SER A 119 -11.40 -12.71 -27.18
C SER A 119 -10.77 -11.95 -28.39
N PHE A 120 -10.34 -10.68 -28.19
CA PHE A 120 -9.46 -9.89 -29.08
C PHE A 120 -8.46 -9.04 -28.26
N ARG A 121 -7.27 -8.69 -28.81
CA ARG A 121 -6.14 -8.09 -28.05
C ARG A 121 -5.26 -7.11 -28.85
N GLY A 122 -4.72 -6.09 -28.16
CA GLY A 122 -3.50 -5.34 -28.51
C GLY A 122 -2.80 -4.84 -27.23
N SER A 123 -1.47 -4.73 -27.18
CA SER A 123 -0.73 -4.35 -25.97
C SER A 123 0.49 -3.46 -26.22
N ARG A 124 0.76 -2.51 -25.32
CA ARG A 124 2.05 -1.82 -25.11
C ARG A 124 2.31 -1.66 -23.62
N GLY A 125 3.59 -1.63 -23.20
CA GLY A 125 3.97 -1.75 -21.79
C GLY A 125 4.86 -0.63 -21.23
N GLU A 126 5.22 -0.88 -19.96
CA GLU A 126 6.14 -0.24 -19.00
C GLU A 126 5.66 1.04 -18.29
N ALA A 127 6.02 1.36 -17.03
CA ALA A 127 6.54 0.66 -15.84
C ALA A 127 6.40 1.64 -14.66
N LEU A 128 6.08 1.18 -13.44
CA LEU A 128 5.98 1.99 -12.21
C LEU A 128 5.54 1.12 -11.01
N ASN A 129 6.39 1.00 -9.99
CA ASN A 129 6.16 0.59 -8.57
C ASN A 129 6.81 -0.72 -8.07
N ALA A 130 6.85 -0.83 -6.73
CA ALA A 130 7.37 -1.93 -5.95
C ALA A 130 6.31 -3.02 -5.71
N SER A 131 6.74 -4.13 -5.10
CA SER A 131 5.87 -5.27 -4.79
C SER A 131 4.86 -4.96 -3.67
N LEU A 132 3.58 -5.31 -3.86
CA LEU A 132 2.54 -5.19 -2.84
C LEU A 132 1.99 -6.58 -2.46
N ASP A 133 1.48 -6.70 -1.24
CA ASP A 133 0.77 -7.89 -0.77
C ASP A 133 -0.66 -7.93 -1.32
N PHE A 134 -1.13 -9.12 -1.67
CA PHE A 134 -2.47 -9.30 -2.21
C PHE A 134 -3.55 -8.93 -1.20
N GLU A 135 -3.29 -9.14 0.09
CA GLU A 135 -4.28 -8.87 1.14
C GLU A 135 -4.81 -7.43 1.08
N GLN A 136 -3.94 -6.43 0.87
CA GLN A 136 -4.37 -5.03 0.78
C GLN A 136 -5.16 -4.74 -0.51
N ILE A 137 -4.75 -5.35 -1.62
CA ILE A 137 -5.41 -5.23 -2.92
C ILE A 137 -6.79 -5.91 -2.92
N GLY A 138 -6.85 -7.12 -2.39
CA GLY A 138 -8.05 -7.92 -2.29
C GLY A 138 -9.08 -7.32 -1.33
N ARG A 139 -8.65 -6.77 -0.19
CA ARG A 139 -9.54 -6.02 0.72
C ARG A 139 -10.12 -4.78 0.05
N ALA A 140 -9.34 -4.07 -0.76
CA ALA A 140 -9.85 -2.92 -1.52
C ALA A 140 -11.00 -3.31 -2.47
N PHE A 141 -11.06 -4.54 -2.99
CA PHE A 141 -12.20 -5.01 -3.79
C PHE A 141 -13.52 -5.10 -3.00
N LEU A 142 -13.45 -5.14 -1.68
CA LEU A 142 -14.60 -5.28 -0.77
C LEU A 142 -15.08 -3.96 -0.18
N VAL A 143 -14.36 -2.86 -0.42
CA VAL A 143 -14.81 -1.54 0.00
C VAL A 143 -16.05 -1.17 -0.83
N ASP A 144 -17.06 -0.61 -0.17
CA ASP A 144 -18.29 -0.17 -0.81
C ASP A 144 -18.02 1.03 -1.76
N SER A 145 -19.05 1.57 -2.40
CA SER A 145 -18.90 2.69 -3.32
C SER A 145 -18.23 3.90 -2.65
N VAL A 146 -17.30 4.52 -3.35
CA VAL A 146 -16.57 5.71 -2.87
C VAL A 146 -17.26 6.97 -3.38
N ASP A 147 -17.21 8.07 -2.62
CA ASP A 147 -17.80 9.33 -3.08
C ASP A 147 -17.10 9.85 -4.36
N LYS A 148 -17.89 10.36 -5.33
CA LYS A 148 -17.36 10.79 -6.64
C LYS A 148 -16.24 11.83 -6.52
N VAL A 149 -16.35 12.74 -5.56
CA VAL A 149 -15.31 13.76 -5.33
C VAL A 149 -13.98 13.11 -4.93
N ARG A 150 -14.02 12.04 -4.13
CA ARG A 150 -12.83 11.26 -3.78
C ARG A 150 -12.30 10.44 -4.96
N VAL A 151 -13.15 9.86 -5.79
CA VAL A 151 -12.72 9.15 -7.02
C VAL A 151 -11.97 10.10 -7.97
N GLU A 152 -12.55 11.28 -8.20
CA GLU A 152 -11.93 12.31 -9.05
C GLU A 152 -10.63 12.85 -8.45
N SER A 153 -10.63 13.17 -7.15
CA SER A 153 -9.40 13.68 -6.50
C SER A 153 -8.31 12.61 -6.51
N ALA A 154 -8.61 11.36 -6.15
CA ALA A 154 -7.64 10.26 -6.18
C ALA A 154 -7.07 10.00 -7.59
N SER A 155 -7.88 10.20 -8.64
CA SER A 155 -7.39 10.14 -10.02
C SER A 155 -6.34 11.20 -10.29
N HIS A 156 -6.55 12.45 -9.83
CA HIS A 156 -5.50 13.49 -9.91
C HIS A 156 -4.26 13.13 -9.10
N PHE A 157 -4.39 12.52 -7.92
CA PHE A 157 -3.25 12.04 -7.16
C PHE A 157 -2.45 10.98 -7.94
N ARG A 158 -3.14 10.00 -8.55
CA ARG A 158 -2.53 8.97 -9.41
C ARG A 158 -1.77 9.58 -10.59
N GLU A 159 -2.42 10.44 -11.37
CA GLU A 159 -1.78 11.11 -12.51
C GLU A 159 -0.58 11.95 -12.07
N GLY A 160 -0.67 12.60 -10.91
CA GLY A 160 0.43 13.33 -10.31
C GLY A 160 1.64 12.44 -10.00
N ARG A 161 1.41 11.25 -9.45
CA ARG A 161 2.46 10.25 -9.17
C ARG A 161 3.08 9.68 -10.45
N ILE A 162 2.26 9.39 -11.47
CA ILE A 162 2.72 8.92 -12.78
C ILE A 162 3.60 9.98 -13.46
N ALA A 163 3.14 11.24 -13.48
CA ALA A 163 3.89 12.36 -14.02
C ALA A 163 5.21 12.57 -13.28
N TYR A 164 5.21 12.48 -11.95
CA TYR A 164 6.43 12.63 -11.14
C TYR A 164 7.48 11.59 -11.50
N ALA A 165 7.09 10.32 -11.58
CA ALA A 165 8.01 9.23 -11.89
C ALA A 165 8.59 9.31 -13.30
N ALA A 166 7.83 9.89 -14.24
CA ALA A 166 8.30 10.17 -15.60
C ALA A 166 9.10 11.48 -15.72
N GLY A 167 9.44 12.15 -14.61
CA GLY A 167 10.21 13.40 -14.60
C GLY A 167 9.43 14.65 -15.04
N ARG A 168 8.10 14.57 -15.20
CA ARG A 168 7.20 15.68 -15.54
C ARG A 168 6.72 16.39 -14.27
N HIS A 169 7.65 17.03 -13.55
CA HIS A 169 7.38 17.57 -12.21
C HIS A 169 6.37 18.72 -12.16
N VAL A 170 6.24 19.53 -13.21
CA VAL A 170 5.20 20.58 -13.28
C VAL A 170 3.82 19.96 -13.41
N ASP A 171 3.67 18.95 -14.26
CA ASP A 171 2.41 18.20 -14.40
C ASP A 171 2.07 17.45 -13.12
N ALA A 172 3.08 16.89 -12.44
CA ALA A 172 2.91 16.28 -11.13
C ALA A 172 2.35 17.28 -10.12
N TYR A 173 2.99 18.44 -9.97
CA TYR A 173 2.53 19.49 -9.05
C TYR A 173 1.10 19.95 -9.37
N ASN A 174 0.80 20.18 -10.65
CA ASN A 174 -0.53 20.63 -11.09
C ASN A 174 -1.60 19.60 -10.78
N ASN A 175 -1.37 18.31 -11.06
CA ASN A 175 -2.30 17.24 -10.72
C ASN A 175 -2.47 17.10 -9.20
N LEU A 176 -1.39 17.14 -8.44
CA LEU A 176 -1.46 17.10 -6.97
C LEU A 176 -2.21 18.31 -6.39
N TYR A 177 -2.11 19.49 -7.01
CA TYR A 177 -2.91 20.63 -6.61
C TYR A 177 -4.38 20.50 -7.05
N LEU A 178 -4.66 19.89 -8.22
CA LEU A 178 -6.04 19.58 -8.63
C LEU A 178 -6.73 18.64 -7.64
N PHE A 179 -6.02 17.66 -7.04
CA PHE A 179 -6.55 16.90 -5.90
C PHE A 179 -7.10 17.82 -4.81
N ILE A 180 -6.32 18.83 -4.42
CA ILE A 180 -6.68 19.78 -3.35
C ILE A 180 -7.86 20.65 -3.79
N GLU A 181 -7.87 21.14 -5.04
CA GLU A 181 -8.97 21.94 -5.58
C GLU A 181 -10.28 21.17 -5.61
N THR A 182 -10.27 19.95 -6.16
CA THR A 182 -11.44 19.08 -6.24
C THR A 182 -11.98 18.77 -4.85
N ARG A 183 -11.10 18.55 -3.86
CA ARG A 183 -11.55 18.10 -2.54
C ARG A 183 -12.02 19.22 -1.62
N TYR A 184 -11.44 20.41 -1.73
CA TYR A 184 -11.64 21.46 -0.73
C TYR A 184 -12.11 22.79 -1.29
N CYS A 185 -11.87 23.08 -2.58
CA CYS A 185 -12.16 24.40 -3.15
C CYS A 185 -13.50 24.46 -3.91
N ASP A 186 -14.11 23.32 -4.27
CA ASP A 186 -15.43 23.24 -4.90
C ASP A 186 -15.58 24.20 -6.12
N GLY A 187 -14.62 24.15 -7.03
CA GLY A 187 -14.58 24.98 -8.23
C GLY A 187 -14.26 26.47 -8.00
N LYS A 188 -14.08 26.93 -6.76
CA LYS A 188 -13.72 28.33 -6.47
C LYS A 188 -12.28 28.61 -6.90
N THR A 189 -12.11 29.66 -7.70
CA THR A 189 -10.82 30.07 -8.26
C THR A 189 -10.33 31.39 -7.68
N GLY A 190 -9.02 31.59 -7.66
CA GLY A 190 -8.39 32.84 -7.24
C GLY A 190 -7.55 32.65 -5.98
N ASN A 191 -6.33 33.20 -5.99
CA ASN A 191 -5.32 32.86 -5.01
C ASN A 191 -5.77 33.12 -3.56
N GLU A 192 -6.36 34.30 -3.31
CA GLU A 192 -6.82 34.67 -1.97
C GLU A 192 -8.00 33.82 -1.49
N ILE A 193 -8.97 33.59 -2.38
CA ILE A 193 -10.17 32.79 -2.10
C ILE A 193 -9.76 31.35 -1.76
N GLN A 194 -8.92 30.73 -2.58
CA GLN A 194 -8.44 29.37 -2.35
C GLN A 194 -7.60 29.29 -1.07
N THR A 195 -6.71 30.25 -0.82
CA THR A 195 -5.90 30.27 0.42
C THR A 195 -6.79 30.28 1.66
N LYS A 196 -7.82 31.14 1.67
CA LYS A 196 -8.78 31.20 2.77
C LYS A 196 -9.55 29.90 2.96
N ILE A 197 -10.08 29.32 1.89
CA ILE A 197 -10.83 28.05 1.98
C ILE A 197 -9.93 26.92 2.51
N LEU A 198 -8.72 26.79 1.97
CA LEU A 198 -7.78 25.76 2.37
C LEU A 198 -7.30 25.92 3.81
N SER A 199 -7.13 27.16 4.29
CA SER A 199 -6.78 27.42 5.70
C SER A 199 -7.84 26.96 6.70
N GLN A 200 -9.08 26.75 6.23
CA GLN A 200 -10.21 26.29 7.02
C GLN A 200 -10.50 24.80 6.84
N ALA A 201 -9.74 24.09 6.01
CA ALA A 201 -9.91 22.67 5.73
C ALA A 201 -9.06 21.81 6.70
N PRO A 202 -9.65 21.21 7.77
CA PRO A 202 -8.85 20.64 8.87
C PRO A 202 -7.96 19.47 8.42
N LYS A 203 -8.46 18.60 7.54
CA LYS A 203 -7.69 17.47 6.98
C LYS A 203 -6.45 17.94 6.21
N PHE A 204 -6.61 18.94 5.35
CA PHE A 204 -5.50 19.50 4.57
C PHE A 204 -4.49 20.22 5.48
N VAL A 205 -4.97 21.05 6.41
CA VAL A 205 -4.14 21.78 7.36
C VAL A 205 -3.32 20.85 8.25
N GLY A 206 -3.95 19.79 8.77
CA GLY A 206 -3.28 18.77 9.58
C GLY A 206 -2.14 18.12 8.81
N SER A 207 -2.45 17.54 7.65
CA SER A 207 -1.45 16.87 6.82
C SER A 207 -0.32 17.81 6.36
N LEU A 208 -0.63 19.06 5.99
CA LEU A 208 0.39 20.05 5.64
C LEU A 208 1.34 20.32 6.80
N SER A 209 0.79 20.49 8.01
CA SER A 209 1.58 20.77 9.22
C SER A 209 2.45 19.57 9.62
N ASP A 210 1.89 18.36 9.55
CA ASP A 210 2.59 17.12 9.90
C ASP A 210 3.74 16.83 8.94
N VAL A 211 3.54 17.01 7.64
CA VAL A 211 4.62 16.90 6.64
C VAL A 211 5.72 17.93 6.90
N ILE A 212 5.37 19.19 7.17
CA ILE A 212 6.37 20.23 7.44
C ILE A 212 7.19 19.89 8.68
N ALA A 213 6.54 19.50 9.79
CA ALA A 213 7.21 19.14 11.03
C ALA A 213 8.13 17.92 10.84
N ARG A 214 7.65 16.88 10.15
CA ARG A 214 8.42 15.68 9.81
C ARG A 214 9.65 15.99 8.97
N LEU A 215 9.51 16.87 7.98
CA LEU A 215 10.63 17.27 7.14
C LEU A 215 11.62 18.16 7.90
N GLN A 216 11.17 19.08 8.75
CA GLN A 216 12.03 19.92 9.58
C GLN A 216 12.96 19.09 10.46
N GLY A 217 12.47 18.01 11.09
CA GLY A 217 13.26 17.10 11.93
C GLY A 217 14.18 16.12 11.19
N ALA A 218 14.14 16.03 9.86
CA ALA A 218 14.94 15.08 9.08
C ALA A 218 16.28 15.68 8.61
N GLU A 219 17.40 15.05 9.00
CA GLU A 219 18.77 15.44 8.63
C GLU A 219 19.13 15.23 7.14
N LYS A 220 18.37 14.40 6.40
CA LYS A 220 18.72 14.01 5.01
C LYS A 220 17.82 14.60 3.92
N ILE A 221 17.06 15.66 4.21
CA ILE A 221 16.07 16.24 3.27
C ILE A 221 16.38 17.71 2.92
N ASP A 222 17.66 18.05 2.82
CA ASP A 222 18.12 19.41 2.50
C ASP A 222 17.72 19.85 1.09
N GLN A 223 17.56 18.92 0.15
CA GLN A 223 17.18 19.22 -1.23
C GLN A 223 15.74 19.75 -1.37
N ILE A 224 14.80 19.29 -0.52
CA ILE A 224 13.42 19.81 -0.55
C ILE A 224 13.38 21.19 0.12
N LYS A 225 14.03 21.33 1.28
CA LYS A 225 14.07 22.57 2.07
C LYS A 225 14.76 23.73 1.34
N SER A 226 15.78 23.42 0.54
CA SER A 226 16.56 24.42 -0.21
C SER A 226 15.91 24.87 -1.53
N SER A 227 14.75 24.32 -1.90
CA SER A 227 14.05 24.76 -3.11
C SER A 227 13.58 26.21 -2.96
N LYS A 228 14.03 27.09 -3.87
CA LYS A 228 13.62 28.50 -3.95
C LYS A 228 12.10 28.72 -4.00
N HIS A 229 11.34 27.71 -4.43
CA HIS A 229 9.88 27.79 -4.58
C HIS A 229 9.11 27.51 -3.29
N ILE A 230 9.70 26.75 -2.36
CA ILE A 230 9.01 26.28 -1.15
C ILE A 230 9.83 26.45 0.13
N GLN A 231 11.04 27.01 0.08
CA GLN A 231 11.89 27.22 1.26
C GLN A 231 11.17 27.93 2.40
N LYS A 232 10.34 28.93 2.07
CA LYS A 232 9.54 29.71 3.04
C LYS A 232 8.51 28.87 3.80
N LEU A 233 8.11 27.70 3.28
CA LEU A 233 7.23 26.77 4.00
C LEU A 233 7.87 26.25 5.30
N PHE A 234 9.20 26.22 5.35
CA PHE A 234 9.97 25.66 6.46
C PHE A 234 10.50 26.72 7.43
N GLU A 235 10.32 28.01 7.13
CA GLU A 235 10.67 29.10 8.03
C GLU A 235 9.72 29.12 9.25
N VAL A 236 10.29 29.32 10.44
CA VAL A 236 9.55 29.26 11.72
C VAL A 236 8.52 30.38 11.82
N ASP A 237 8.86 31.58 11.35
CA ASP A 237 8.01 32.78 11.47
C ASP A 237 6.92 32.87 10.38
N THR A 238 6.91 31.96 9.41
CA THR A 238 5.88 31.98 8.36
C THR A 238 4.57 31.40 8.91
N SER A 239 3.50 32.18 8.87
CA SER A 239 2.18 31.72 9.32
C SER A 239 1.64 30.61 8.42
N LEU A 240 0.79 29.72 8.95
CA LEU A 240 0.17 28.66 8.17
C LEU A 240 -0.58 29.20 6.93
N TYR A 241 -1.25 30.35 7.07
CA TYR A 241 -1.93 31.02 5.97
C TYR A 241 -0.96 31.36 4.82
N GLU A 242 0.19 31.95 5.15
CA GLU A 242 1.21 32.29 4.15
C GLU A 242 1.86 31.03 3.55
N LYS A 243 2.02 29.95 4.33
CA LYS A 243 2.47 28.64 3.81
C LYS A 243 1.51 28.10 2.75
N ILE A 244 0.21 28.14 3.01
CA ILE A 244 -0.82 27.73 2.04
C ILE A 244 -0.78 28.63 0.81
N LYS A 245 -0.66 29.94 1.01
CA LYS A 245 -0.59 30.93 -0.06
C LYS A 245 0.58 30.68 -1.02
N ILE A 246 1.74 30.28 -0.51
CA ILE A 246 2.91 29.91 -1.32
C ILE A 246 2.56 28.79 -2.31
N LEU A 247 1.86 27.74 -1.85
CA LEU A 247 1.43 26.62 -2.71
C LEU A 247 0.44 27.09 -3.78
N VAL A 248 -0.56 27.87 -3.36
CA VAL A 248 -1.60 28.41 -4.26
C VAL A 248 -0.98 29.30 -5.34
N MET A 249 -0.07 30.19 -4.96
CA MET A 249 0.64 31.08 -5.87
C MET A 249 1.55 30.31 -6.84
N LEU A 250 2.22 29.25 -6.38
CA LEU A 250 3.03 28.40 -7.24
C LEU A 250 2.17 27.69 -8.29
N ARG A 251 1.01 27.14 -7.92
CA ARG A 251 0.04 26.62 -8.90
C ARG A 251 -0.37 27.70 -9.90
N GLY A 252 -0.64 28.93 -9.43
CA GLY A 252 -0.98 30.06 -10.30
C GLY A 252 0.11 30.33 -11.35
N SER A 253 1.37 30.44 -10.93
CA SER A 253 2.49 30.74 -11.84
C SER A 253 2.75 29.63 -12.87
N LEU A 254 2.56 28.36 -12.48
CA LEU A 254 2.72 27.20 -13.35
C LEU A 254 1.65 27.07 -14.44
N ARG A 255 0.52 27.80 -14.33
CA ARG A 255 -0.52 27.82 -15.38
C ARG A 255 -0.29 28.90 -16.46
N HIS A 256 0.66 29.81 -16.26
CA HIS A 256 0.93 30.91 -17.18
C HIS A 256 2.21 30.69 -17.99
N HIS A 257 2.07 30.43 -19.29
CA HIS A 257 3.17 30.21 -20.24
C HIS A 257 3.48 31.44 -21.11
N SER A 258 2.82 32.58 -20.85
CA SER A 258 2.97 33.79 -21.65
C SER A 258 4.43 34.29 -21.65
N PHE A 259 4.97 34.53 -22.85
CA PHE A 259 6.28 35.15 -23.04
C PHE A 259 6.39 36.56 -22.44
N LYS A 260 5.25 37.21 -22.19
CA LYS A 260 5.18 38.54 -21.56
C LYS A 260 5.36 38.50 -20.04
N ASN A 261 5.25 37.32 -19.42
CA ASN A 261 5.41 37.17 -17.98
C ASN A 261 6.89 36.87 -17.66
N PRO A 262 7.61 37.76 -16.94
CA PRO A 262 9.00 37.51 -16.54
C PRO A 262 9.14 36.33 -15.56
N HIS A 263 8.03 35.90 -14.95
CA HIS A 263 7.97 34.77 -14.02
C HIS A 263 7.37 33.50 -14.63
N ARG A 264 7.28 33.43 -15.97
CA ARG A 264 6.85 32.19 -16.64
C ARG A 264 7.76 31.02 -16.26
N TRP A 265 7.17 29.85 -16.13
CA TRP A 265 7.95 28.62 -16.00
C TRP A 265 8.52 28.21 -17.36
N ASN A 266 9.59 27.42 -17.34
CA ASN A 266 10.22 26.88 -18.55
C ASN A 266 9.93 25.38 -18.65
N PRO A 267 9.25 24.90 -19.72
CA PRO A 267 8.92 23.49 -19.87
C PRO A 267 10.14 22.58 -19.94
N ASN A 268 11.30 23.11 -20.34
CA ASN A 268 12.56 22.38 -20.41
C ASN A 268 13.32 22.36 -19.06
N LYS A 269 12.76 22.94 -18.00
CA LYS A 269 13.37 23.01 -16.67
C LYS A 269 12.52 22.34 -15.59
N GLN A 270 12.03 21.13 -15.87
CA GLN A 270 11.20 20.35 -14.94
C GLN A 270 11.87 20.16 -13.57
N GLN A 271 13.19 19.97 -13.54
CA GLN A 271 13.96 19.69 -12.32
C GLN A 271 13.88 20.81 -11.27
N GLU A 272 13.64 22.07 -11.68
CA GLU A 272 13.42 23.17 -10.72
C GLU A 272 12.17 22.94 -9.83
N TYR A 273 11.23 22.11 -10.31
CA TYR A 273 9.95 21.83 -9.68
C TYR A 273 9.86 20.43 -9.05
N GLU A 274 10.93 19.65 -9.07
CA GLU A 274 10.96 18.32 -8.44
C GLU A 274 10.63 18.42 -6.94
N ALA A 275 11.35 19.27 -6.20
CA ALA A 275 11.16 19.44 -4.76
C ALA A 275 9.73 19.91 -4.38
N PRO A 276 9.15 20.95 -5.03
CA PRO A 276 7.74 21.31 -4.84
C PRO A 276 6.76 20.19 -5.14
N ALA A 277 6.94 19.46 -6.24
CA ALA A 277 6.07 18.34 -6.61
C ALA A 277 6.17 17.20 -5.60
N ARG A 278 7.38 16.87 -5.15
CA ARG A 278 7.63 15.87 -4.12
C ARG A 278 7.00 16.27 -2.78
N PHE A 279 7.17 17.52 -2.37
CA PHE A 279 6.56 18.05 -1.15
C PHE A 279 5.04 17.92 -1.19
N LEU A 280 4.41 18.41 -2.26
CA LEU A 280 2.95 18.35 -2.39
C LEU A 280 2.46 16.89 -2.49
N SER A 281 3.25 16.00 -3.10
CA SER A 281 2.95 14.57 -3.14
C SER A 281 2.97 13.92 -1.77
N LEU A 282 3.78 14.40 -0.83
CA LEU A 282 3.79 13.91 0.55
C LEU A 282 2.54 14.37 1.30
N VAL A 283 2.15 15.63 1.14
CA VAL A 283 0.93 16.19 1.76
C VAL A 283 -0.31 15.47 1.25
N VAL A 284 -0.50 15.41 -0.06
CA VAL A 284 -1.66 14.72 -0.63
C VAL A 284 -1.59 13.21 -0.36
N GLY A 285 -0.40 12.62 -0.44
CA GLY A 285 -0.20 11.20 -0.20
C GLY A 285 -0.57 10.77 1.22
N GLU A 286 -0.34 11.60 2.23
CA GLU A 286 -0.72 11.32 3.61
C GLU A 286 -2.24 11.29 3.80
N ILE A 287 -2.97 12.19 3.15
CA ILE A 287 -4.44 12.21 3.14
C ILE A 287 -4.96 10.92 2.48
N VAL A 288 -4.50 10.62 1.27
CA VAL A 288 -4.96 9.44 0.50
C VAL A 288 -4.60 8.15 1.23
N LEU A 289 -3.39 8.03 1.78
CA LEU A 289 -2.94 6.86 2.53
C LEU A 289 -3.81 6.63 3.78
N SER A 290 -4.08 7.68 4.56
CA SER A 290 -4.91 7.58 5.76
C SER A 290 -6.32 7.09 5.42
N GLU A 291 -6.94 7.65 4.38
CA GLU A 291 -8.26 7.22 3.91
C GLU A 291 -8.24 5.77 3.42
N SER A 292 -7.22 5.40 2.64
CA SER A 292 -7.03 4.03 2.13
C SER A 292 -6.90 3.00 3.27
N ILE A 293 -6.08 3.31 4.29
CA ILE A 293 -5.89 2.45 5.47
C ILE A 293 -7.21 2.30 6.22
N ASN A 294 -7.92 3.40 6.49
CA ASN A 294 -9.18 3.35 7.23
C ASN A 294 -10.22 2.47 6.54
N ASP A 295 -10.27 2.48 5.20
CA ASP A 295 -11.21 1.64 4.44
C ASP A 295 -10.82 0.16 4.47
N ILE A 296 -9.58 -0.18 4.11
CA ILE A 296 -9.16 -1.59 3.99
C ILE A 296 -9.01 -2.29 5.34
N TYR A 297 -8.87 -1.54 6.43
CA TYR A 297 -8.86 -2.05 7.80
C TYR A 297 -10.18 -1.82 8.54
N ASN A 298 -11.23 -1.39 7.85
CA ASN A 298 -12.57 -1.37 8.42
C ASN A 298 -12.94 -2.80 8.91
N PRO A 299 -13.45 -2.97 10.15
CA PRO A 299 -13.77 -4.28 10.71
C PRO A 299 -14.67 -5.15 9.82
N ASP A 300 -15.64 -4.54 9.11
CA ASP A 300 -16.55 -5.27 8.23
C ASP A 300 -15.83 -5.78 6.97
N VAL A 301 -14.94 -4.96 6.40
CA VAL A 301 -14.10 -5.33 5.25
C VAL A 301 -13.14 -6.46 5.64
N LEU A 302 -12.50 -6.33 6.81
CA LEU A 302 -11.60 -7.36 7.36
C LEU A 302 -12.33 -8.70 7.54
N LYS A 303 -13.53 -8.65 8.12
CA LYS A 303 -14.35 -9.84 8.34
C LYS A 303 -14.78 -10.48 7.02
N LYS A 304 -15.35 -9.70 6.09
CA LYS A 304 -15.76 -10.20 4.77
C LYS A 304 -14.60 -10.83 4.00
N PHE A 305 -13.42 -10.18 4.00
CA PHE A 305 -12.24 -10.70 3.32
C PHE A 305 -11.81 -12.05 3.89
N ARG A 306 -11.80 -12.16 5.23
CA ARG A 306 -11.50 -13.40 5.93
C ARG A 306 -12.50 -14.50 5.61
N ASP A 307 -13.80 -14.20 5.66
CA ASP A 307 -14.86 -15.17 5.38
C ASP A 307 -14.76 -15.71 3.94
N ILE A 308 -14.47 -14.84 2.97
CA ILE A 308 -14.25 -15.23 1.56
C ILE A 308 -13.01 -16.12 1.42
N SER A 309 -11.89 -15.71 2.02
CA SER A 309 -10.64 -16.48 1.97
C SER A 309 -10.82 -17.87 2.57
N ILE A 310 -11.40 -17.97 3.77
CA ILE A 310 -11.66 -19.25 4.44
C ILE A 310 -12.63 -20.10 3.61
N GLY A 311 -13.75 -19.53 3.18
CA GLY A 311 -14.78 -20.25 2.43
C GLY A 311 -14.31 -20.80 1.08
N ALA A 312 -13.29 -20.18 0.49
CA ALA A 312 -12.69 -20.61 -0.77
C ALA A 312 -11.38 -21.42 -0.61
N GLY A 313 -10.92 -21.66 0.63
CA GLY A 313 -9.70 -22.41 0.91
C GLY A 313 -8.41 -21.64 0.59
N PHE A 314 -8.46 -20.30 0.54
CA PHE A 314 -7.30 -19.43 0.34
C PHE A 314 -6.66 -19.00 1.67
N GLU A 315 -6.43 -19.96 2.56
CA GLU A 315 -5.84 -19.74 3.87
C GLU A 315 -4.59 -20.59 4.09
N THR A 316 -3.68 -20.07 4.91
CA THR A 316 -2.55 -20.82 5.45
C THR A 316 -2.80 -21.06 6.93
N SER A 317 -2.87 -22.34 7.31
CA SER A 317 -2.86 -22.73 8.72
C SER A 317 -1.45 -22.60 9.27
N VAL A 318 -1.29 -21.71 10.25
CA VAL A 318 -0.03 -21.44 10.92
C VAL A 318 -0.12 -21.92 12.36
N ARG A 319 0.76 -22.84 12.74
CA ARG A 319 0.90 -23.28 14.12
C ARG A 319 2.08 -22.57 14.77
N VAL A 320 1.80 -21.85 15.83
CA VAL A 320 2.78 -21.13 16.65
C VAL A 320 3.01 -21.90 17.94
N SER A 321 4.28 -22.09 18.32
CA SER A 321 4.69 -22.57 19.63
C SER A 321 5.50 -21.51 20.35
N THR A 322 5.28 -21.36 21.65
CA THR A 322 6.09 -20.49 22.50
C THR A 322 6.96 -21.30 23.46
N ARG A 323 7.98 -20.66 24.02
CA ARG A 323 8.78 -21.21 25.12
C ARG A 323 8.84 -20.20 26.25
N ARG A 324 8.71 -20.69 27.49
CA ARG A 324 8.72 -19.86 28.70
C ARG A 324 9.94 -20.14 29.57
N LEU A 325 10.42 -19.11 30.27
CA LEU A 325 11.48 -19.20 31.29
C LEU A 325 11.05 -19.97 32.53
N ASP A 326 9.80 -19.77 32.95
CA ASP A 326 9.26 -20.30 34.21
C ASP A 326 8.86 -21.78 34.13
N GLY A 327 9.10 -22.44 32.98
CA GLY A 327 8.77 -23.85 32.76
C GLY A 327 7.28 -24.17 32.78
N LYS A 328 6.39 -23.17 32.86
CA LYS A 328 4.94 -23.37 32.81
C LYS A 328 4.48 -23.72 31.40
N ALA A 329 3.21 -24.14 31.30
CA ALA A 329 2.57 -24.43 30.01
C ALA A 329 2.74 -23.25 29.05
N ALA A 330 3.34 -23.53 27.89
CA ALA A 330 3.51 -22.59 26.81
C ALA A 330 2.25 -22.50 25.96
N LEU A 331 2.09 -21.38 25.26
CA LEU A 331 1.01 -21.22 24.30
C LEU A 331 1.35 -22.00 23.03
N VAL A 332 0.37 -22.76 22.57
CA VAL A 332 0.31 -23.28 21.21
C VAL A 332 -0.90 -22.63 20.58
N ILE A 333 -0.67 -21.90 19.49
CA ILE A 333 -1.70 -21.08 18.85
C ILE A 333 -1.83 -21.57 17.42
N ASP A 334 -3.04 -21.99 17.05
CA ASP A 334 -3.37 -22.28 15.67
C ASP A 334 -4.05 -21.04 15.07
N LEU A 335 -3.36 -20.43 14.11
CA LEU A 335 -3.80 -19.24 13.38
C LEU A 335 -4.20 -19.65 11.96
N SER A 336 -5.27 -19.04 11.46
CA SER A 336 -5.64 -19.09 10.05
C SER A 336 -5.43 -17.69 9.48
N VAL A 337 -4.61 -17.60 8.42
CA VAL A 337 -4.24 -16.32 7.79
C VAL A 337 -4.67 -16.35 6.32
N PRO A 338 -5.32 -15.29 5.80
CA PRO A 338 -5.93 -15.28 4.46
C PRO A 338 -4.89 -15.04 3.35
N THR A 339 -3.94 -15.97 3.24
CA THR A 339 -2.88 -16.01 2.25
C THR A 339 -2.57 -17.46 1.91
N THR A 340 -2.16 -17.74 0.70
CA THR A 340 -1.65 -19.07 0.28
C THR A 340 -0.12 -19.10 0.18
N VAL A 341 0.55 -17.97 0.40
CA VAL A 341 1.99 -17.81 0.20
C VAL A 341 2.72 -17.56 1.51
N ALA A 342 3.73 -18.38 1.77
CA ALA A 342 4.69 -18.13 2.83
C ALA A 342 5.51 -16.87 2.50
N SER A 343 5.31 -15.79 3.25
CA SER A 343 5.93 -14.50 2.99
C SER A 343 6.47 -13.84 4.27
N THR A 344 7.41 -12.90 4.14
CA THR A 344 7.91 -12.13 5.30
C THR A 344 6.79 -11.34 5.98
N ARG A 345 5.74 -10.99 5.23
CA ARG A 345 4.53 -10.30 5.71
C ARG A 345 3.67 -11.22 6.56
N LEU A 346 3.43 -12.45 6.09
CA LEU A 346 2.80 -13.51 6.88
C LEU A 346 3.56 -13.70 8.21
N CYS A 347 4.89 -13.84 8.16
CA CYS A 347 5.70 -14.03 9.36
C CYS A 347 5.55 -12.86 10.35
N LEU A 348 5.63 -11.61 9.88
CA LEU A 348 5.49 -10.43 10.74
C LEU A 348 4.07 -10.33 11.34
N LYS A 349 3.03 -10.60 10.54
CA LYS A 349 1.64 -10.61 11.03
C LYS A 349 1.44 -11.67 12.10
N THR A 350 1.82 -12.91 11.81
CA THR A 350 1.75 -14.03 12.77
C THR A 350 2.52 -13.72 14.05
N LEU A 351 3.73 -13.14 13.95
CA LEU A 351 4.52 -12.72 15.10
C LEU A 351 3.81 -11.68 15.96
N ARG A 352 3.24 -10.62 15.35
CA ARG A 352 2.47 -9.58 16.05
C ARG A 352 1.26 -10.16 16.78
N ASP A 353 0.47 -10.97 16.08
CA ASP A 353 -0.71 -11.62 16.63
C ASP A 353 -0.32 -12.53 17.81
N SER A 354 0.80 -13.25 17.68
CA SER A 354 1.34 -14.13 18.75
C SER A 354 1.82 -13.35 19.98
N ILE A 355 2.51 -12.21 19.79
CA ILE A 355 2.94 -11.33 20.89
C ILE A 355 1.72 -10.73 21.60
N GLY A 356 0.69 -10.32 20.84
CA GLY A 356 -0.59 -9.85 21.37
C GLY A 356 -1.25 -10.89 22.27
N LEU A 357 -1.40 -12.12 21.78
CA LEU A 357 -1.96 -13.23 22.56
C LEU A 357 -1.13 -13.57 23.80
N CYS A 358 0.21 -13.56 23.70
CA CYS A 358 1.07 -13.73 24.87
C CYS A 358 0.85 -12.64 25.91
N LYS A 359 0.54 -11.40 25.50
CA LYS A 359 0.22 -10.29 26.40
C LYS A 359 -1.15 -10.47 27.06
N GLU A 360 -2.16 -10.84 26.28
CA GLU A 360 -3.52 -11.10 26.77
C GLU A 360 -3.57 -12.23 27.80
N HIS A 361 -2.75 -13.26 27.61
CA HIS A 361 -2.62 -14.38 28.55
C HIS A 361 -1.58 -14.15 29.67
N GLU A 362 -1.07 -12.93 29.83
CA GLU A 362 -0.07 -12.55 30.85
C GLU A 362 1.22 -13.40 30.83
N GLN A 363 1.63 -13.87 29.65
CA GLN A 363 2.79 -14.76 29.48
C GLN A 363 4.00 -14.07 28.85
N LEU A 364 3.80 -12.92 28.20
CA LEU A 364 4.84 -12.27 27.39
C LEU A 364 6.14 -12.00 28.16
N ALA A 365 6.05 -11.65 29.44
CA ALA A 365 7.21 -11.40 30.30
C ALA A 365 8.06 -12.65 30.59
N ALA A 366 7.50 -13.85 30.41
CA ALA A 366 8.20 -15.12 30.57
C ALA A 366 8.57 -15.77 29.22
N THR A 367 8.01 -15.29 28.10
CA THR A 367 8.20 -15.89 26.77
C THR A 367 9.59 -15.57 26.21
N THR A 368 10.45 -16.56 26.04
CA THR A 368 11.79 -16.39 25.44
C THR A 368 11.85 -16.75 23.97
N ARG A 369 10.89 -17.50 23.45
CA ARG A 369 10.89 -17.93 22.05
C ARG A 369 9.47 -17.99 21.52
N ILE A 370 9.31 -17.54 20.28
CA ILE A 370 8.11 -17.71 19.46
C ILE A 370 8.60 -18.29 18.14
N GLU A 371 8.08 -19.45 17.77
CA GLU A 371 8.36 -20.08 16.48
C GLU A 371 7.05 -20.43 15.79
N ALA A 372 7.03 -20.33 14.47
CA ALA A 372 5.85 -20.59 13.68
C ALA A 372 6.16 -21.58 12.56
N THR A 373 5.21 -22.46 12.29
CA THR A 373 5.25 -23.42 11.19
C THR A 373 3.98 -23.31 10.35
N ALA A 374 4.11 -23.52 9.05
CA ALA A 374 2.99 -23.67 8.12
C ALA A 374 3.26 -24.90 7.24
N ASN A 375 2.27 -25.76 7.07
CA ASN A 375 2.40 -27.00 6.30
C ASN A 375 3.60 -27.87 6.73
N GLY A 376 3.93 -27.86 8.03
CA GLY A 376 5.05 -28.61 8.60
C GLY A 376 6.45 -27.99 8.34
N LEU A 377 6.52 -26.84 7.67
CA LEU A 377 7.77 -26.12 7.40
C LEU A 377 7.87 -24.86 8.29
N GLU A 378 9.09 -24.52 8.71
CA GLU A 378 9.37 -23.33 9.52
C GLU A 378 9.06 -22.04 8.76
N LEU A 379 8.21 -21.18 9.32
CA LEU A 379 7.96 -19.83 8.82
C LEU A 379 8.95 -18.83 9.41
N PHE A 380 9.11 -18.82 10.73
CA PHE A 380 10.09 -17.98 11.41
C PHE A 380 10.40 -18.48 12.82
N ILE A 381 11.51 -18.00 13.36
CA ILE A 381 11.85 -18.07 14.77
C ILE A 381 12.19 -16.65 15.26
N ALA A 382 11.60 -16.25 16.37
CA ALA A 382 11.99 -15.09 17.17
C ALA A 382 12.43 -15.58 18.56
N GLU A 383 13.61 -15.18 19.00
CA GLU A 383 14.20 -15.70 20.23
C GLU A 383 14.97 -14.62 21.00
N VAL A 384 14.67 -14.53 22.29
CA VAL A 384 15.37 -13.68 23.24
C VAL A 384 16.74 -14.29 23.53
N GLY A 385 17.75 -13.42 23.62
CA GLY A 385 19.14 -13.82 23.85
C GLY A 385 19.35 -14.54 25.19
N ILE A 386 20.54 -15.16 25.33
CA ILE A 386 20.92 -15.99 26.49
C ILE A 386 20.85 -15.22 27.81
N TRP A 387 20.95 -13.89 27.78
CA TRP A 387 20.82 -13.03 28.95
C TRP A 387 19.52 -13.24 29.73
N ALA A 388 18.43 -13.64 29.07
CA ALA A 388 17.13 -13.85 29.72
C ALA A 388 17.13 -15.03 30.70
N TYR A 389 18.14 -15.91 30.64
CA TYR A 389 18.30 -17.04 31.54
C TYR A 389 19.15 -16.73 32.77
N ASN A 390 19.57 -15.48 32.96
CA ASN A 390 20.21 -15.06 34.20
C ASN A 390 19.19 -14.99 35.37
N PRO A 391 19.62 -15.01 36.64
CA PRO A 391 18.69 -15.01 37.78
C PRO A 391 17.77 -13.80 37.88
N THR A 392 18.13 -12.67 37.26
CA THR A 392 17.33 -11.44 37.28
C THR A 392 16.38 -11.33 36.09
N HIS A 393 16.48 -12.23 35.11
CA HIS A 393 15.81 -12.19 33.81
C HIS A 393 15.88 -10.80 33.12
N SER A 394 16.98 -10.08 33.36
CA SER A 394 17.15 -8.68 32.97
C SER A 394 18.60 -8.32 32.71
N ILE A 395 18.82 -7.31 31.86
CA ILE A 395 20.14 -6.69 31.65
C ILE A 395 20.10 -5.27 32.22
N LYS A 396 21.09 -4.93 33.05
CA LYS A 396 21.32 -3.56 33.48
C LYS A 396 21.83 -2.72 32.31
N ALA A 397 21.11 -1.67 32.01
CA ALA A 397 21.48 -0.69 31.01
C ALA A 397 22.54 0.24 31.62
N VAL A 398 23.71 0.28 30.98
CA VAL A 398 24.98 0.73 31.60
C VAL A 398 25.16 2.27 31.59
N SER A 399 24.26 3.03 30.96
CA SER A 399 24.42 4.50 30.84
C SER A 399 23.13 5.30 31.02
N GLU A 400 23.28 6.61 31.26
CA GLU A 400 22.18 7.59 31.26
C GLU A 400 21.58 7.81 29.84
N LYS A 401 22.24 7.32 28.80
CA LYS A 401 21.81 7.41 27.39
C LYS A 401 21.88 6.03 26.73
N ASN A 402 20.91 5.19 27.05
CA ASN A 402 20.81 3.86 26.45
C ASN A 402 20.26 3.97 25.02
N SER A 403 20.81 3.15 24.13
CA SER A 403 20.34 3.04 22.75
C SER A 403 20.27 1.59 22.33
N VAL A 404 19.34 1.33 21.44
CA VAL A 404 19.15 0.02 20.82
C VAL A 404 19.61 0.12 19.38
N ARG A 405 20.60 -0.68 19.03
CA ARG A 405 21.04 -0.86 17.65
C ARG A 405 20.26 -2.00 17.01
N CYS A 406 19.55 -1.72 15.94
CA CYS A 406 18.86 -2.71 15.13
C CYS A 406 19.65 -2.95 13.84
N SER A 407 20.08 -4.18 13.60
CA SER A 407 20.67 -4.64 12.35
C SER A 407 19.72 -5.64 11.71
N PHE A 408 19.40 -5.48 10.44
CA PHE A 408 18.43 -6.33 9.75
C PHE A 408 18.83 -6.57 8.30
N GLU A 409 18.37 -7.70 7.77
CA GLU A 409 18.49 -8.06 6.36
C GLU A 409 17.09 -8.03 5.75
N TYR A 410 16.97 -7.49 4.55
CA TYR A 410 15.70 -7.41 3.83
C TYR A 410 15.88 -7.69 2.34
N MET A 411 14.83 -8.23 1.72
CA MET A 411 14.80 -8.49 0.30
C MET A 411 14.39 -7.24 -0.48
N LYS A 412 15.16 -6.89 -1.51
CA LYS A 412 14.82 -5.85 -2.49
C LYS A 412 15.24 -6.31 -3.88
N ALA A 413 14.29 -6.37 -4.82
CA ALA A 413 14.52 -6.82 -6.19
C ALA A 413 15.29 -8.16 -6.31
N GLY A 414 14.94 -9.13 -5.45
CA GLY A 414 15.57 -10.46 -5.44
C GLY A 414 16.94 -10.54 -4.77
N VAL A 415 17.47 -9.44 -4.22
CA VAL A 415 18.75 -9.40 -3.51
C VAL A 415 18.54 -9.12 -2.02
N VAL A 416 19.34 -9.76 -1.17
CA VAL A 416 19.39 -9.47 0.27
C VAL A 416 20.27 -8.25 0.52
N ILE A 417 19.71 -7.23 1.17
CA ILE A 417 20.40 -6.00 1.57
C ILE A 417 20.41 -5.92 3.09
N THR A 418 21.50 -5.42 3.67
CA THR A 418 21.62 -5.15 5.10
C THR A 418 21.29 -3.70 5.41
N GLY A 419 20.52 -3.46 6.46
CA GLY A 419 20.24 -2.16 7.04
C GLY A 419 20.60 -2.09 8.52
N GLU A 420 20.87 -0.89 9.01
CA GLU A 420 21.12 -0.64 10.43
C GLU A 420 20.54 0.72 10.85
N PHE A 421 20.00 0.80 12.08
CA PHE A 421 19.62 2.05 12.72
C PHE A 421 19.71 1.96 14.25
N ASN A 422 19.65 3.11 14.91
CA ASN A 422 19.64 3.21 16.37
C ASN A 422 18.35 3.89 16.87
N ILE A 423 17.79 3.38 17.96
CA ILE A 423 16.66 3.99 18.68
C ILE A 423 17.11 4.33 20.11
N PRO A 424 16.98 5.59 20.57
CA PRO A 424 17.22 5.92 21.97
C PRO A 424 16.12 5.32 22.86
N ILE A 425 16.50 4.81 24.03
CA ILE A 425 15.57 4.25 25.02
C ILE A 425 15.76 4.92 26.38
N GLN A 426 14.67 5.08 27.12
CA GLN A 426 14.66 5.59 28.49
C GLN A 426 14.52 4.42 29.47
N GLY A 427 15.31 4.40 30.54
CA GLY A 427 15.23 3.36 31.58
C GLY A 427 16.57 2.67 31.90
N GLY A 428 16.58 1.97 33.03
CA GLY A 428 17.78 1.34 33.61
C GLY A 428 17.83 -0.19 33.49
N ASP A 429 16.71 -0.90 33.47
CA ASP A 429 16.69 -2.37 33.34
C ASP A 429 15.91 -2.79 32.09
N VAL A 430 16.47 -3.73 31.34
CA VAL A 430 15.90 -4.30 30.11
C VAL A 430 15.51 -5.75 30.41
N ASP A 431 14.22 -5.99 30.59
CA ASP A 431 13.65 -7.32 30.82
C ASP A 431 13.04 -7.92 29.53
N VAL A 432 12.56 -9.17 29.62
CA VAL A 432 11.98 -9.91 28.48
C VAL A 432 10.79 -9.19 27.86
N TRP A 433 9.90 -8.62 28.69
CA TRP A 433 8.74 -7.88 28.23
C TRP A 433 9.15 -6.65 27.42
N PHE A 434 10.12 -5.89 27.92
CA PHE A 434 10.65 -4.70 27.28
C PHE A 434 11.31 -5.01 25.94
N VAL A 435 12.04 -6.12 25.84
CA VAL A 435 12.68 -6.56 24.59
C VAL A 435 11.66 -6.89 23.50
N TRP A 436 10.55 -7.56 23.81
CA TRP A 436 9.49 -7.80 22.82
C TRP A 436 8.85 -6.49 22.31
N ASN A 437 8.63 -5.51 23.20
CA ASN A 437 8.08 -4.21 22.81
C ASN A 437 9.05 -3.42 21.93
N ILE A 438 10.34 -3.40 22.26
CA ILE A 438 11.36 -2.78 21.39
C ILE A 438 11.42 -3.48 20.04
N PHE A 439 11.31 -4.80 20.03
CA PHE A 439 11.35 -5.59 18.80
C PHE A 439 10.21 -5.20 17.84
N LEU A 440 8.98 -5.04 18.36
CA LEU A 440 7.85 -4.52 17.58
C LEU A 440 8.09 -3.07 17.10
N ARG A 441 8.60 -2.20 17.96
CA ARG A 441 8.95 -0.80 17.60
C ARG A 441 10.00 -0.72 16.49
N CYS A 442 10.94 -1.67 16.43
CA CYS A 442 11.91 -1.74 15.34
C CYS A 442 11.25 -2.10 14.00
N PHE A 443 10.29 -3.03 13.97
CA PHE A 443 9.50 -3.29 12.76
C PHE A 443 8.67 -2.07 12.35
N GLU A 444 7.98 -1.42 13.30
CA GLU A 444 7.21 -0.20 13.04
C GLU A 444 8.11 0.90 12.46
N TRP A 445 9.33 1.07 12.98
CA TRP A 445 10.29 2.06 12.47
C TRP A 445 10.67 1.81 11.00
N ILE A 446 10.80 0.53 10.61
CA ILE A 446 11.10 0.11 9.24
C ILE A 446 9.88 0.35 8.34
N GLU A 447 8.70 -0.12 8.75
CA GLU A 447 7.47 -0.01 7.97
C GLU A 447 7.03 1.45 7.78
N ASN A 448 7.23 2.31 8.78
CA ASN A 448 6.94 3.74 8.68
C ASN A 448 7.81 4.46 7.64
N ARG A 449 8.96 3.88 7.26
CA ARG A 449 9.84 4.42 6.20
C ARG A 449 9.53 3.81 4.85
N ASP A 450 9.37 2.49 4.82
CA ASP A 450 9.04 1.74 3.63
C ASP A 450 8.21 0.50 4.03
N PRO A 451 6.86 0.57 3.88
CA PRO A 451 5.96 -0.53 4.22
C PRO A 451 6.05 -1.68 3.22
N THR A 452 6.91 -1.62 2.21
CA THR A 452 7.20 -2.75 1.31
C THR A 452 8.44 -3.53 1.73
N THR A 453 9.19 -3.05 2.73
CA THR A 453 10.42 -3.72 3.22
C THR A 453 10.12 -5.15 3.67
N ARG A 454 10.79 -6.12 3.05
CA ARG A 454 10.64 -7.56 3.34
C ARG A 454 11.77 -8.04 4.23
N VAL A 455 11.63 -7.86 5.55
CA VAL A 455 12.66 -8.24 6.52
C VAL A 455 12.75 -9.77 6.62
N VAL A 456 13.93 -10.33 6.35
CA VAL A 456 14.22 -11.77 6.44
C VAL A 456 14.98 -12.14 7.71
N ASN A 457 15.70 -11.19 8.29
CA ASN A 457 16.50 -11.38 9.49
C ASN A 457 16.57 -10.06 10.26
N MET A 458 16.49 -10.11 11.58
CA MET A 458 16.66 -8.94 12.45
C MET A 458 17.38 -9.33 13.73
N LYS A 459 18.33 -8.51 14.13
CA LYS A 459 19.08 -8.62 15.37
C LYS A 459 19.06 -7.28 16.07
N ILE A 460 18.67 -7.31 17.34
CA ILE A 460 18.64 -6.12 18.17
C ILE A 460 19.73 -6.23 19.23
N PHE A 461 20.50 -5.17 19.41
CA PHE A 461 21.59 -5.07 20.37
C PHE A 461 21.31 -3.91 21.33
N LEU A 462 21.60 -4.10 22.61
CA LEU A 462 21.56 -3.05 23.62
C LEU A 462 22.94 -2.41 23.74
N ASN A 463 23.02 -1.09 23.56
CA ASN A 463 24.26 -0.32 23.62
C ASN A 463 25.36 -0.93 22.73
N LYS A 464 26.57 -1.12 23.30
CA LYS A 464 27.73 -1.73 22.63
C LYS A 464 27.84 -3.23 22.88
N LEU A 465 26.77 -3.92 23.30
CA LEU A 465 26.82 -5.37 23.45
C LEU A 465 27.03 -6.04 22.09
N ASP A 466 27.95 -6.99 22.03
CA ASP A 466 28.25 -7.78 20.83
C ASP A 466 27.21 -8.87 20.58
N SER A 467 26.50 -9.30 21.63
CA SER A 467 25.44 -10.31 21.53
C SER A 467 24.06 -9.66 21.40
N PRO A 468 23.19 -10.17 20.49
CA PRO A 468 21.85 -9.63 20.35
C PRO A 468 20.99 -9.95 21.57
N VAL A 469 20.19 -8.98 21.99
CA VAL A 469 19.18 -9.16 23.03
C VAL A 469 17.94 -9.91 22.50
N ILE A 470 17.65 -9.79 21.20
CA ILE A 470 16.65 -10.61 20.50
C ILE A 470 17.08 -10.80 19.05
N ARG A 471 16.78 -11.98 18.52
CA ARG A 471 17.00 -12.35 17.12
C ARG A 471 15.70 -12.82 16.48
N TYR A 472 15.59 -12.58 15.19
CA TYR A 472 14.51 -13.06 14.33
C TYR A 472 15.05 -13.48 12.99
N ALA A 473 14.57 -14.61 12.49
CA ALA A 473 14.87 -15.09 11.16
C ALA A 473 13.65 -15.78 10.56
N VAL A 474 13.42 -15.54 9.27
CA VAL A 474 12.45 -16.32 8.50
C VAL A 474 13.06 -17.63 8.02
N GLY A 475 12.22 -18.66 7.96
CA GLY A 475 12.57 -19.99 7.47
C GLY A 475 12.81 -19.99 5.96
N ALA A 476 13.41 -21.07 5.45
CA ALA A 476 13.87 -21.15 4.06
C ALA A 476 12.75 -20.94 3.04
N GLN A 477 11.54 -21.47 3.30
CA GLN A 477 10.38 -21.34 2.41
C GLN A 477 9.93 -19.88 2.17
N VAL A 478 10.32 -18.96 3.04
CA VAL A 478 9.93 -17.54 2.97
C VAL A 478 10.93 -16.70 2.16
N ARG A 479 12.14 -17.22 1.92
CA ARG A 479 13.24 -16.49 1.28
C ARG A 479 13.13 -16.41 -0.25
N PHE A 480 12.15 -17.06 -0.86
CA PHE A 480 12.03 -17.26 -2.32
C PHE A 480 10.83 -16.53 -2.94
#